data_AF-A0A5M8FI32-F1
#
_entry.id   AF-A0A5M8FI32-F1
#
_cell.length_a   1.000
_cell.length_b   1.000
_cell.length_c   1.000
_cell.angle_alpha   90.00
_cell.angle_beta   90.00
_cell.angle_gamma   90.00
#
_symmetry.space_group_name_H-M   'P 1'
#
loop_
_entity.id
_entity.type
_entity.pdbx_description
1 polymer ?
#
loop_
_entity_poly.entity_id
_entity_poly.type
_entity_poly.pdbx_seq_one_letter_code
_entity_poly.pdbx_strand_id
1 'polypeptide(L)'
;MPEIILRDYQAGMLHEVRRAYAKGHRAPLLVAPTGSGKTITFCFIAANASAKGNRTLILVHRRELLSQTSATLDAFGVPHGRIAAGEPETDALVQVASVQTLVRRLERMSWAPDLIVVDEAHHAVSTTGHGRVLAAFPSARVLGVTATPQRLDGRGLGVNAGGFFDAMILGPSVAELIELCYLSRPTTFAPRIALDLSGIRTVGGDYAKVSVAHAEHVAETFRRAGYQAASIDGTLDPESRAARIADLGAGKLNVLTSCEIISEGTDIPIVGAAILLRPTQSLALYLQQGGRALRPFPGKERTIILDHVGNSARHGLLETPRDWALDAPKRTRQTEGEPAAPVRQCDQCGAVHSPAPECPECGFIYPVQRREIEEVAGRRPHGRQAGSRCR
;
A
#
# COMPACT_ATOMS: atom_id res chain seq x y z
N MET A 1 -6.00 -7.15 30.75
CA MET A 1 -5.38 -6.72 29.48
C MET A 1 -4.56 -5.48 29.79
N PRO A 2 -3.33 -5.35 29.28
CA PRO A 2 -2.57 -4.11 29.36
C PRO A 2 -3.40 -2.94 28.80
N GLU A 3 -3.18 -1.73 29.32
CA GLU A 3 -3.84 -0.52 28.80
C GLU A 3 -3.31 -0.23 27.38
N ILE A 4 -4.17 -0.41 26.37
CA ILE A 4 -3.80 -0.17 24.98
C ILE A 4 -4.15 1.28 24.64
N ILE A 5 -3.13 2.13 24.58
CA ILE A 5 -3.28 3.53 24.20
C ILE A 5 -3.22 3.64 22.68
N LEU A 6 -4.35 4.03 22.07
CA LEU A 6 -4.44 4.32 20.66
C LEU A 6 -4.17 5.80 20.40
N ARG A 7 -3.62 6.10 19.21
CA ARG A 7 -3.51 7.47 18.74
C ARG A 7 -4.90 8.01 18.38
N ASP A 8 -5.09 9.32 18.45
CA ASP A 8 -6.40 9.95 18.21
C ASP A 8 -6.99 9.58 16.84
N TYR A 9 -6.16 9.60 15.78
CA TYR A 9 -6.62 9.21 14.45
C TYR A 9 -6.98 7.70 14.38
N GLN A 10 -6.33 6.84 15.17
CA GLN A 10 -6.68 5.42 15.26
C GLN A 10 -8.01 5.23 15.98
N ALA A 11 -8.24 5.96 17.08
CA ALA A 11 -9.53 6.00 17.76
C ALA A 11 -10.64 6.51 16.83
N GLY A 12 -10.37 7.54 16.01
CA GLY A 12 -11.26 8.03 14.96
C GLY A 12 -11.62 6.95 13.94
N MET A 13 -10.62 6.25 13.38
CA MET A 13 -10.87 5.13 12.46
C MET A 13 -11.75 4.03 13.10
N LEU A 14 -11.50 3.70 14.37
CA LEU A 14 -12.31 2.71 15.09
C LEU A 14 -13.75 3.16 15.32
N HIS A 15 -13.95 4.44 15.64
CA HIS A 15 -15.28 5.02 15.77
C HIS A 15 -16.06 4.88 14.45
N GLU A 16 -15.42 5.17 13.32
CA GLU A 16 -16.00 5.04 11.99
C GLU A 16 -16.34 3.60 11.63
N VAL A 17 -15.46 2.64 11.94
CA VAL A 17 -15.74 1.20 11.76
C VAL A 17 -16.96 0.76 12.57
N ARG A 18 -17.04 1.17 13.85
CA ARG A 18 -18.20 0.87 14.70
C ARG A 18 -19.48 1.48 14.15
N ARG A 19 -19.41 2.73 13.67
CA ARG A 19 -20.54 3.43 13.06
C ARG A 19 -21.02 2.74 11.78
N ALA A 20 -20.12 2.22 10.96
CA ALA A 20 -20.49 1.45 9.77
C ALA A 20 -21.28 0.18 10.14
N TYR A 21 -20.80 -0.60 11.12
CA TYR A 21 -21.54 -1.77 11.61
C TYR A 21 -22.90 -1.39 12.23
N ALA A 22 -22.96 -0.28 12.97
CA ALA A 22 -24.21 0.20 13.56
C ALA A 22 -25.25 0.62 12.50
N LYS A 23 -24.80 1.08 11.32
CA LYS A 23 -25.65 1.38 10.16
C LYS A 23 -26.12 0.13 9.40
N GLY A 24 -25.71 -1.07 9.83
CA GLY A 24 -26.12 -2.33 9.21
C GLY A 24 -25.18 -2.85 8.13
N HIS A 25 -24.07 -2.16 7.85
CA HIS A 25 -23.03 -2.70 6.95
C HIS A 25 -22.42 -3.97 7.55
N ARG A 26 -22.20 -4.97 6.72
CA ARG A 26 -21.64 -6.26 7.11
C ARG A 26 -20.18 -6.41 6.75
N ALA A 27 -19.70 -5.70 5.73
CA ALA A 27 -18.36 -5.79 5.21
C ALA A 27 -17.73 -4.42 4.93
N PRO A 28 -17.54 -3.56 5.96
CA PRO A 28 -16.79 -2.32 5.78
C PRO A 28 -15.33 -2.57 5.39
N LEU A 29 -14.80 -1.67 4.57
CA LEU A 29 -13.41 -1.59 4.13
C LEU A 29 -12.75 -0.35 4.73
N LEU A 30 -11.79 -0.51 5.63
CA LEU A 30 -10.94 0.56 6.15
C LEU A 30 -9.73 0.77 5.23
N VAL A 31 -9.63 1.96 4.66
CA VAL A 31 -8.53 2.38 3.78
C VAL A 31 -7.61 3.31 4.56
N ALA A 32 -6.38 2.89 4.81
CA ALA A 32 -5.39 3.71 5.51
C ALA A 32 -3.97 3.39 5.02
N PRO A 33 -3.07 4.38 4.88
CA PRO A 33 -1.76 4.20 4.28
C PRO A 33 -0.86 3.28 5.09
N THR A 34 0.22 2.80 4.47
CA THR A 34 1.28 2.06 5.17
C THR A 34 1.90 2.97 6.25
N GLY A 35 2.17 2.41 7.43
CA GLY A 35 2.66 3.19 8.58
C GLY A 35 1.56 3.81 9.47
N SER A 36 0.29 3.82 9.04
CA SER A 36 -0.85 4.30 9.87
C SER A 36 -1.15 3.41 11.10
N GLY A 37 -0.62 2.20 11.18
CA GLY A 37 -0.93 1.25 12.26
C GLY A 37 -2.23 0.47 12.03
N LYS A 38 -2.51 0.08 10.78
CA LYS A 38 -3.60 -0.85 10.43
C LYS A 38 -3.62 -2.10 11.33
N THR A 39 -2.46 -2.73 11.53
CA THR A 39 -2.30 -3.92 12.39
C THR A 39 -2.74 -3.66 13.82
N ILE A 40 -2.28 -2.57 14.44
CA ILE A 40 -2.73 -2.14 15.78
C ILE A 40 -4.24 -1.97 15.80
N THR A 41 -4.80 -1.32 14.79
CA THR A 41 -6.24 -1.01 14.69
C THR A 41 -7.08 -2.29 14.63
N PHE A 42 -6.77 -3.23 13.73
CA PHE A 42 -7.57 -4.44 13.60
C PHE A 42 -7.31 -5.46 14.73
N CYS A 43 -6.11 -5.52 15.30
CA CYS A 43 -5.85 -6.34 16.48
C CYS A 43 -6.64 -5.83 17.68
N PHE A 44 -6.81 -4.51 17.81
CA PHE A 44 -7.63 -3.92 18.86
C PHE A 44 -9.11 -4.29 18.68
N ILE A 45 -9.61 -4.30 17.44
CA ILE A 45 -10.97 -4.78 17.14
C ILE A 45 -11.11 -6.26 17.50
N ALA A 46 -10.16 -7.10 17.11
CA ALA A 46 -10.16 -8.53 17.42
C ALA A 46 -10.16 -8.78 18.93
N ALA A 47 -9.35 -8.05 19.70
CA ALA A 47 -9.30 -8.10 21.15
C ALA A 47 -10.66 -7.76 21.79
N ASN A 48 -11.31 -6.69 21.32
CA ASN A 48 -12.62 -6.29 21.83
C ASN A 48 -13.74 -7.25 21.42
N ALA A 49 -13.64 -7.87 20.24
CA ALA A 49 -14.59 -8.87 19.77
C ALA A 49 -14.48 -10.15 20.62
N SER A 50 -13.26 -10.64 20.86
CA SER A 50 -13.01 -11.84 21.67
C SER A 50 -13.34 -11.65 23.15
N ALA A 51 -13.11 -10.45 23.71
CA ALA A 51 -13.54 -10.10 25.07
C ALA A 51 -15.08 -10.19 25.25
N LYS A 52 -15.85 -10.12 24.16
CA LYS A 52 -17.31 -10.32 24.12
C LYS A 52 -17.71 -11.74 23.73
N GLY A 53 -16.76 -12.68 23.68
CA GLY A 53 -16.98 -14.09 23.30
C GLY A 53 -17.05 -14.35 21.80
N ASN A 54 -16.82 -13.36 20.94
CA ASN A 54 -16.90 -13.57 19.49
C ASN A 54 -15.63 -14.22 18.94
N ARG A 55 -15.80 -15.20 18.04
CA ARG A 55 -14.69 -15.81 17.30
C ARG A 55 -14.24 -14.89 16.18
N THR A 56 -12.97 -14.52 16.19
CA THR A 56 -12.35 -13.64 15.19
C THR A 56 -11.31 -14.40 14.39
N LEU A 57 -11.43 -14.36 13.07
CA LEU A 57 -10.48 -14.91 12.13
C LEU A 57 -9.76 -13.76 11.40
N ILE A 58 -8.45 -13.65 11.56
CA ILE A 58 -7.62 -12.65 10.89
C ILE A 58 -6.90 -13.32 9.72
N LEU A 59 -7.24 -12.94 8.49
CA LEU A 59 -6.62 -13.42 7.28
C LEU A 59 -5.41 -12.54 6.94
N VAL A 60 -4.26 -13.18 6.79
CA VAL A 60 -3.01 -12.56 6.35
C VAL A 60 -2.49 -13.27 5.11
N HIS A 61 -1.88 -12.51 4.20
CA HIS A 61 -1.47 -13.02 2.89
C HIS A 61 -0.05 -13.61 2.88
N ARG A 62 0.78 -13.33 3.90
CA ARG A 62 2.15 -13.87 4.04
C ARG A 62 2.48 -14.35 5.45
N ARG A 63 3.49 -15.22 5.54
CA ARG A 63 3.96 -15.84 6.80
C ARG A 63 4.56 -14.81 7.75
N GLU A 64 5.29 -13.83 7.25
CA GLU A 64 5.90 -12.76 8.04
C GLU A 64 4.83 -11.94 8.77
N LEU A 65 3.74 -11.60 8.07
CA LEU A 65 2.61 -10.86 8.65
C LEU A 65 1.84 -11.66 9.69
N LEU A 66 1.84 -12.99 9.57
CA LEU A 66 1.27 -13.87 10.58
C LEU A 66 2.03 -13.73 11.90
N SER A 67 3.37 -13.77 11.88
CA SER A 67 4.19 -13.55 13.07
C SER A 67 4.05 -12.14 13.64
N GLN A 68 3.97 -11.11 12.79
CA GLN A 68 3.79 -9.72 13.26
C GLN A 68 2.44 -9.47 13.91
N THR A 69 1.38 -10.02 13.31
CA THR A 69 0.03 -9.94 13.87
C THR A 69 -0.03 -10.69 15.20
N SER A 70 0.58 -11.88 15.27
CA SER A 70 0.71 -12.67 16.48
C SER A 70 1.42 -11.90 17.60
N ALA A 71 2.59 -11.32 17.31
CA ALA A 71 3.32 -10.49 18.27
C ALA A 71 2.53 -9.26 18.75
N THR A 72 1.71 -8.67 17.88
CA THR A 72 0.82 -7.56 18.26
C THR A 72 -0.28 -8.03 19.22
N LEU A 73 -0.87 -9.20 18.98
CA LEU A 73 -1.89 -9.78 19.87
C LEU A 73 -1.28 -10.20 21.21
N ASP A 74 -0.05 -10.73 21.22
CA ASP A 74 0.70 -11.03 22.44
C ASP A 74 0.94 -9.76 23.27
N ALA A 75 1.35 -8.65 22.64
CA ALA A 75 1.51 -7.37 23.30
C ALA A 75 0.20 -6.83 23.88
N PHE A 76 -0.95 -7.21 23.32
CA PHE A 76 -2.28 -6.88 23.84
C PHE A 76 -2.76 -7.87 24.90
N GLY A 77 -2.00 -8.93 25.18
CA GLY A 77 -2.39 -10.00 26.10
C GLY A 77 -3.61 -10.79 25.61
N VAL A 78 -3.75 -10.96 24.29
CA VAL A 78 -4.88 -11.67 23.67
C VAL A 78 -4.45 -13.10 23.30
N PRO A 79 -4.99 -14.14 23.96
CA PRO A 79 -4.75 -15.52 23.56
C PRO A 79 -5.26 -15.76 22.14
N HIS A 80 -4.40 -16.31 21.28
CA HIS A 80 -4.74 -16.53 19.88
C HIS A 80 -4.02 -17.75 19.31
N GLY A 81 -4.64 -18.37 18.30
CA GLY A 81 -4.05 -19.44 17.52
C GLY A 81 -3.44 -18.96 16.21
N ARG A 82 -2.56 -19.78 15.63
CA ARG A 82 -1.98 -19.56 14.30
C ARG A 82 -2.40 -20.69 13.37
N ILE A 83 -3.00 -20.36 12.23
CA ILE A 83 -3.36 -21.32 11.18
C ILE A 83 -2.34 -21.19 10.04
N ALA A 84 -1.25 -21.96 10.16
CA ALA A 84 -0.22 -22.08 9.13
C ALA A 84 0.30 -23.53 9.06
N ALA A 85 1.07 -23.84 8.01
CA ALA A 85 1.71 -25.14 7.89
C ALA A 85 2.69 -25.36 9.05
N GLY A 86 2.52 -26.48 9.77
CA GLY A 86 3.31 -26.85 10.96
C GLY A 86 2.76 -26.33 12.29
N GLU A 87 1.78 -25.43 12.30
CA GLU A 87 1.18 -24.92 13.54
C GLU A 87 0.10 -25.87 14.06
N PRO A 88 0.03 -26.08 15.40
CA PRO A 88 -1.01 -26.88 16.03
C PRO A 88 -2.38 -26.21 15.89
N GLU A 89 -3.44 -27.02 15.92
CA GLU A 89 -4.80 -26.51 16.00
C GLU A 89 -5.11 -26.08 17.44
N THR A 90 -5.84 -24.97 17.57
CA THR A 90 -6.22 -24.41 18.87
C THR A 90 -7.69 -24.01 18.84
N ASP A 91 -8.30 -23.87 20.01
CA ASP A 91 -9.69 -23.47 20.22
C ASP A 91 -9.85 -21.97 20.52
N ALA A 92 -8.73 -21.23 20.57
CA ALA A 92 -8.69 -19.80 20.88
C ALA A 92 -9.69 -19.00 20.04
N LEU A 93 -10.32 -18.01 20.67
CA LEU A 93 -11.33 -17.17 20.02
C LEU A 93 -10.74 -16.35 18.87
N VAL A 94 -9.47 -15.96 18.95
CA VAL A 94 -8.77 -15.27 17.87
C VAL A 94 -7.86 -16.25 17.14
N GLN A 95 -7.93 -16.26 15.82
CA GLN A 95 -7.11 -17.11 14.96
C GLN A 95 -6.47 -16.26 13.86
N VAL A 96 -5.13 -16.28 13.76
CA VAL A 96 -4.40 -15.62 12.67
C VAL A 96 -4.06 -16.65 11.61
N ALA A 97 -4.56 -16.48 10.39
CA ALA A 97 -4.55 -17.52 9.38
C ALA A 97 -3.86 -17.10 8.09
N SER A 98 -2.93 -17.94 7.64
CA SER A 98 -2.49 -17.93 6.25
C SER A 98 -3.65 -18.40 5.37
N VAL A 99 -4.03 -17.57 4.41
CA VAL A 99 -5.17 -17.83 3.50
C VAL A 99 -5.02 -19.17 2.79
N GLN A 100 -3.82 -19.49 2.29
CA GLN A 100 -3.58 -20.73 1.57
C GLN A 100 -3.75 -21.97 2.45
N THR A 101 -3.24 -21.92 3.69
CA THR A 101 -3.40 -23.02 4.64
C THR A 101 -4.86 -23.15 5.03
N LEU A 102 -5.54 -22.04 5.33
CA LEU A 102 -6.93 -22.05 5.75
C LEU A 102 -7.85 -22.64 4.68
N VAL A 103 -7.69 -22.25 3.41
CA VAL A 103 -8.50 -22.79 2.30
C VAL A 103 -8.45 -24.32 2.23
N ARG A 104 -7.29 -24.94 2.52
CA ARG A 104 -7.13 -26.40 2.55
C ARG A 104 -7.77 -27.05 3.79
N ARG A 105 -8.09 -26.26 4.81
CA ARG A 105 -8.63 -26.71 6.09
C ARG A 105 -10.13 -26.37 6.26
N LEU A 106 -10.74 -25.60 5.35
CA LEU A 106 -12.12 -25.12 5.48
C LEU A 106 -13.12 -26.26 5.78
N GLU A 107 -13.05 -27.37 5.05
CA GLU A 107 -14.00 -28.49 5.18
C GLU A 107 -13.90 -29.24 6.51
N ARG A 108 -12.77 -29.13 7.21
CA ARG A 108 -12.55 -29.79 8.51
C ARG A 108 -12.66 -28.84 9.70
N MET A 109 -13.02 -27.58 9.47
CA MET A 109 -13.24 -26.62 10.56
C MET A 109 -14.50 -26.99 11.34
N SER A 110 -14.37 -27.09 12.66
CA SER A 110 -15.47 -27.43 13.59
C SER A 110 -16.18 -26.20 14.17
N TRP A 111 -15.76 -24.99 13.77
CA TRP A 111 -16.28 -23.73 14.27
C TRP A 111 -16.36 -22.69 13.14
N ALA A 112 -17.22 -21.68 13.33
CA ALA A 112 -17.37 -20.56 12.40
C ALA A 112 -16.96 -19.23 13.08
N PRO A 113 -16.30 -18.30 12.37
CA PRO A 113 -16.02 -16.97 12.90
C PRO A 113 -17.27 -16.08 12.89
N ASP A 114 -17.40 -15.24 13.90
CA ASP A 114 -18.37 -14.14 13.94
C ASP A 114 -17.84 -12.90 13.21
N LEU A 115 -16.51 -12.72 13.20
CA LEU A 115 -15.80 -11.64 12.55
C LEU A 115 -14.61 -12.19 11.74
N ILE A 116 -14.50 -11.76 10.49
CA ILE A 116 -13.33 -11.99 9.64
C ILE A 116 -12.64 -10.66 9.36
N VAL A 117 -11.38 -10.53 9.77
CA VAL A 117 -10.53 -9.41 9.36
C VAL A 117 -9.71 -9.84 8.15
N VAL A 118 -9.67 -9.02 7.11
CA VAL A 118 -8.88 -9.27 5.90
C VAL A 118 -7.83 -8.18 5.77
N ASP A 119 -6.58 -8.52 6.09
CA ASP A 119 -5.43 -7.64 5.83
C ASP A 119 -5.04 -7.70 4.35
N GLU A 120 -4.58 -6.57 3.80
CA GLU A 120 -4.44 -6.34 2.36
C GLU A 120 -5.66 -6.79 1.55
N ALA A 121 -6.81 -6.24 1.96
CA ALA A 121 -8.13 -6.52 1.39
C ALA A 121 -8.24 -6.33 -0.13
N HIS A 122 -7.26 -5.68 -0.78
CA HIS A 122 -7.17 -5.61 -2.24
C HIS A 122 -6.95 -6.96 -2.93
N HIS A 123 -6.58 -8.01 -2.18
CA HIS A 123 -6.55 -9.39 -2.63
C HIS A 123 -7.88 -10.15 -2.47
N ALA A 124 -8.88 -9.55 -1.81
CA ALA A 124 -10.18 -10.15 -1.54
C ALA A 124 -11.10 -10.05 -2.76
N VAL A 125 -10.98 -11.02 -3.66
CA VAL A 125 -11.79 -11.17 -4.87
C VAL A 125 -12.37 -12.58 -4.89
N SER A 126 -13.56 -12.76 -5.45
CA SER A 126 -14.30 -14.04 -5.40
C SER A 126 -13.52 -15.24 -5.93
N THR A 127 -12.62 -15.03 -6.89
CA THR A 127 -11.77 -16.07 -7.50
C THR A 127 -10.51 -16.39 -6.69
N THR A 128 -10.21 -15.65 -5.62
CA THR A 128 -8.99 -15.85 -4.82
C THR A 128 -9.26 -16.69 -3.58
N GLY A 129 -8.18 -17.13 -2.90
CA GLY A 129 -8.29 -17.85 -1.63
C GLY A 129 -9.06 -17.05 -0.56
N HIS A 130 -8.90 -15.72 -0.54
CA HIS A 130 -9.67 -14.84 0.34
C HIS A 130 -11.17 -14.96 0.04
N GLY A 131 -11.55 -14.87 -1.23
CA GLY A 131 -12.95 -14.99 -1.64
C GLY A 131 -13.56 -16.34 -1.28
N ARG A 132 -12.79 -17.44 -1.41
CA ARG A 132 -13.22 -18.78 -0.97
C ARG A 132 -13.50 -18.85 0.53
N VAL A 133 -12.66 -18.22 1.35
CA VAL A 133 -12.87 -18.17 2.82
C VAL A 133 -14.10 -17.33 3.16
N LEU A 134 -14.25 -16.14 2.56
CA LEU A 134 -15.40 -15.28 2.80
C LEU A 134 -16.73 -15.95 2.37
N ALA A 135 -16.72 -16.66 1.23
CA ALA A 135 -17.88 -17.42 0.76
C ALA A 135 -18.22 -18.62 1.66
N ALA A 136 -17.24 -19.22 2.33
CA ALA A 136 -17.47 -20.32 3.28
C ALA A 136 -18.16 -19.87 4.58
N PHE A 137 -18.06 -18.59 4.93
CA PHE A 137 -18.62 -18.02 6.16
C PHE A 137 -19.56 -16.84 5.88
N PRO A 138 -20.69 -17.06 5.18
CA PRO A 138 -21.56 -15.99 4.70
C PRO A 138 -22.32 -15.28 5.83
N SER A 139 -22.34 -15.81 7.05
CA SER A 139 -22.94 -15.18 8.23
C SER A 139 -21.98 -14.24 8.97
N ALA A 140 -20.67 -14.39 8.79
CA ALA A 140 -19.68 -13.59 9.49
C ALA A 140 -19.77 -12.12 9.08
N ARG A 141 -19.48 -11.23 10.03
CA ARG A 141 -19.11 -9.85 9.70
C ARG A 141 -17.70 -9.83 9.13
N VAL A 142 -17.42 -8.90 8.24
CA VAL A 142 -16.11 -8.76 7.59
C VAL A 142 -15.57 -7.36 7.86
N LEU A 143 -14.27 -7.25 8.12
CA LEU A 143 -13.54 -5.98 8.09
C LEU A 143 -12.38 -6.11 7.12
N GLY A 144 -12.45 -5.42 5.99
CA GLY A 144 -11.29 -5.28 5.11
C GLY A 144 -10.39 -4.17 5.60
N VAL A 145 -9.07 -4.36 5.52
CA VAL A 145 -8.11 -3.28 5.75
C VAL A 145 -7.08 -3.27 4.63
N THR A 146 -6.79 -2.11 4.05
CA THR A 146 -5.85 -1.98 2.92
C THR A 146 -5.26 -0.57 2.84
N ALA A 147 -4.09 -0.43 2.23
CA ALA A 147 -3.58 0.89 1.82
C ALA A 147 -4.24 1.40 0.53
N THR A 148 -4.73 0.49 -0.30
CA THR A 148 -5.27 0.79 -1.63
C THR A 148 -6.54 -0.02 -1.88
N PRO A 149 -7.71 0.62 -2.06
CA PRO A 149 -8.97 -0.06 -2.34
C PRO A 149 -9.13 -0.38 -3.83
N GLN A 150 -8.07 -0.82 -4.49
CA GLN A 150 -8.04 -1.09 -5.92
C GLN A 150 -7.34 -2.42 -6.20
N ARG A 151 -7.92 -3.21 -7.09
CA ARG A 151 -7.34 -4.47 -7.60
C ARG A 151 -6.25 -4.21 -8.63
N LEU A 152 -5.48 -5.25 -8.96
CA LEU A 152 -4.51 -5.20 -10.06
C LEU A 152 -5.15 -4.90 -11.41
N ASP A 153 -6.40 -5.30 -11.64
CA ASP A 153 -7.15 -4.99 -12.87
C ASP A 153 -7.78 -3.59 -12.88
N GLY A 154 -7.49 -2.77 -11.86
CA GLY A 154 -7.97 -1.41 -11.71
C GLY A 154 -9.37 -1.27 -11.13
N ARG A 155 -10.11 -2.36 -10.90
CA ARG A 155 -11.48 -2.30 -10.33
C ARG A 155 -11.46 -2.03 -8.83
N GLY A 156 -12.56 -1.46 -8.33
CA GLY A 156 -12.82 -1.31 -6.90
C GLY A 156 -13.04 -2.64 -6.17
N LEU A 157 -13.13 -2.59 -4.85
CA LEU A 157 -13.33 -3.76 -3.97
C LEU A 157 -14.78 -3.94 -3.51
N GLY A 158 -15.66 -3.03 -3.92
CA GLY A 158 -17.07 -3.05 -3.58
C GLY A 158 -17.85 -4.19 -4.22
N VAL A 159 -19.01 -4.50 -3.65
CA VAL A 159 -19.92 -5.54 -4.15
C VAL A 159 -20.35 -5.28 -5.60
N ASN A 160 -20.56 -4.04 -6.02
CA ASN A 160 -20.97 -3.72 -7.38
C ASN A 160 -19.81 -3.81 -8.38
N ALA A 161 -18.57 -3.73 -7.90
CA ALA A 161 -17.35 -4.05 -8.67
C ALA A 161 -16.98 -5.55 -8.64
N GLY A 162 -17.86 -6.42 -8.12
CA GLY A 162 -17.63 -7.86 -7.99
C GLY A 162 -16.66 -8.22 -6.86
N GLY A 163 -16.68 -7.42 -5.79
CA GLY A 163 -15.91 -7.62 -4.56
C GLY A 163 -16.81 -8.00 -3.39
N PHE A 164 -16.34 -7.78 -2.17
CA PHE A 164 -17.04 -8.22 -0.95
C PHE A 164 -17.50 -7.08 -0.04
N PHE A 165 -17.00 -5.85 -0.25
CA PHE A 165 -17.18 -4.77 0.70
C PHE A 165 -18.39 -3.90 0.37
N ASP A 166 -19.14 -3.50 1.39
CA ASP A 166 -20.42 -2.79 1.27
C ASP A 166 -20.38 -1.35 1.82
N ALA A 167 -19.25 -0.97 2.41
CA ALA A 167 -18.94 0.40 2.83
C ALA A 167 -17.43 0.64 2.75
N MET A 168 -17.05 1.89 2.52
CA MET A 168 -15.65 2.32 2.56
C MET A 168 -15.48 3.39 3.63
N ILE A 169 -14.48 3.21 4.47
CA ILE A 169 -14.08 4.12 5.52
C ILE A 169 -12.69 4.61 5.16
N LEU A 170 -12.54 5.92 5.00
CA LEU A 170 -11.25 6.54 4.76
C LEU A 170 -10.63 6.91 6.10
N GLY A 171 -9.47 6.33 6.39
CA GLY A 171 -8.58 6.81 7.45
C GLY A 171 -7.80 8.05 7.00
N PRO A 172 -6.84 8.53 7.82
CA PRO A 172 -6.03 9.67 7.46
C PRO A 172 -5.17 9.36 6.23
N SER A 173 -5.02 10.36 5.37
CA SER A 173 -4.11 10.37 4.23
C SER A 173 -2.64 10.36 4.67
N VAL A 174 -1.74 10.09 3.71
CA VAL A 174 -0.29 10.20 3.96
C VAL A 174 0.07 11.65 4.35
N ALA A 175 -0.52 12.65 3.69
CA ALA A 175 -0.29 14.06 3.98
C ALA A 175 -0.71 14.42 5.42
N GLU A 176 -1.91 14.04 5.86
CA GLU A 176 -2.37 14.28 7.23
C GLU A 176 -1.47 13.59 8.26
N LEU A 177 -1.01 12.36 7.99
CA LEU A 177 -0.08 11.69 8.90
C LEU A 177 1.32 12.34 8.93
N ILE A 178 1.76 12.97 7.85
CA ILE A 178 2.99 13.78 7.83
C ILE A 178 2.80 15.03 8.68
N GLU A 179 1.69 15.74 8.49
CA GLU A 179 1.35 16.96 9.27
C GLU A 179 1.26 16.67 10.77
N LEU A 180 0.71 15.52 11.14
CA LEU A 180 0.63 15.05 12.54
C LEU A 180 1.94 14.40 13.05
N CYS A 181 3.02 14.43 12.27
CA CYS A 181 4.33 13.83 12.59
C CYS A 181 4.29 12.32 12.87
N TYR A 182 3.25 11.62 12.41
CA TYR A 182 3.19 10.15 12.45
C TYR A 182 3.87 9.50 11.23
N LEU A 183 4.16 10.28 10.19
CA LEU A 183 5.02 9.93 9.08
C LEU A 183 6.04 11.06 8.82
N SER A 184 7.20 10.69 8.29
CA SER A 184 8.26 11.57 7.80
C SER A 184 7.94 12.02 6.37
N ARG A 185 8.18 13.30 6.07
CA ARG A 185 7.98 13.86 4.73
C ARG A 185 8.89 13.18 3.70
N PRO A 186 8.37 12.62 2.60
CA PRO A 186 9.20 12.14 1.51
C PRO A 186 9.75 13.29 0.66
N THR A 187 10.97 13.14 0.18
CA THR A 187 11.52 13.90 -0.95
C THR A 187 11.96 12.89 -2.01
N THR A 188 11.36 12.96 -3.19
CA THR A 188 11.61 12.01 -4.28
C THR A 188 12.64 12.56 -5.24
N PHE A 189 13.58 11.72 -5.68
CA PHE A 189 14.54 12.00 -6.75
C PHE A 189 14.47 10.87 -7.78
N ALA A 190 14.66 11.22 -9.04
CA ALA A 190 14.74 10.27 -10.14
C ALA A 190 15.95 10.61 -11.04
N PRO A 191 16.53 9.63 -11.76
CA PRO A 191 17.53 9.92 -12.78
C PRO A 191 16.90 10.66 -13.97
N ARG A 192 17.68 11.49 -14.67
CA ARG A 192 17.24 12.21 -15.89
C ARG A 192 17.31 11.36 -17.16
N ILE A 193 17.29 10.04 -17.01
CA ILE A 193 17.48 9.11 -18.13
C ILE A 193 16.10 8.63 -18.56
N ALA A 194 15.83 8.66 -19.86
CA ALA A 194 14.63 8.04 -20.42
C ALA A 194 14.70 6.52 -20.16
N LEU A 195 13.77 6.02 -19.35
CA LEU A 195 13.70 4.58 -19.04
C LEU A 195 13.00 3.85 -20.19
N ASP A 196 13.71 2.89 -20.78
CA ASP A 196 13.10 1.92 -21.69
C ASP A 196 12.73 0.65 -20.92
N LEU A 197 11.43 0.45 -20.72
CA LEU A 197 10.87 -0.74 -20.06
C LEU A 197 10.29 -1.75 -21.06
N SER A 198 10.42 -1.53 -22.37
CA SER A 198 9.79 -2.35 -23.41
C SER A 198 10.27 -3.81 -23.42
N GLY A 199 11.51 -4.05 -23.00
CA GLY A 199 12.09 -5.39 -22.88
C GLY A 199 11.68 -6.18 -21.62
N ILE A 200 10.98 -5.56 -20.67
CA ILE A 200 10.63 -6.22 -19.40
C ILE A 200 9.32 -7.00 -19.56
N ARG A 201 9.39 -8.31 -19.36
CA ARG A 201 8.21 -9.20 -19.40
C ARG A 201 7.19 -8.79 -18.33
N THR A 202 5.91 -8.98 -18.61
CA THR A 202 4.82 -8.80 -17.62
C THR A 202 4.30 -10.17 -17.21
N VAL A 203 4.13 -10.40 -15.90
CA VAL A 203 3.61 -11.64 -15.31
C VAL A 203 2.51 -11.28 -14.33
N GLY A 204 1.29 -11.82 -14.53
CA GLY A 204 0.17 -11.59 -13.63
C GLY A 204 -0.30 -10.12 -13.53
N GLY A 205 -0.09 -9.32 -14.59
CA GLY A 205 -0.48 -7.90 -14.61
C GLY A 205 0.51 -6.96 -13.92
N ASP A 206 1.72 -7.42 -13.59
CA ASP A 206 2.83 -6.57 -13.14
C ASP A 206 4.13 -6.94 -13.87
N TYR A 207 5.14 -6.08 -13.83
CA TYR A 207 6.45 -6.41 -14.40
C TYR A 207 7.06 -7.62 -13.71
N ALA A 208 7.77 -8.44 -14.50
CA ALA A 208 8.50 -9.59 -14.05
C ALA A 208 9.44 -9.20 -12.90
N LYS A 209 9.51 -10.07 -11.91
CA LYS A 209 10.25 -9.84 -10.68
C LYS A 209 11.74 -9.63 -10.97
N VAL A 210 12.34 -8.73 -10.21
CA VAL A 210 13.79 -8.52 -10.19
C VAL A 210 14.44 -9.76 -9.58
N SER A 211 15.57 -10.21 -10.12
CA SER A 211 16.23 -11.43 -9.66
C SER A 211 16.99 -11.23 -8.35
N VAL A 212 17.17 -12.30 -7.57
CA VAL A 212 18.08 -12.32 -6.42
C VAL A 212 19.48 -11.83 -6.80
N ALA A 213 19.96 -12.26 -7.97
CA ALA A 213 21.25 -11.83 -8.52
C ALA A 213 21.35 -10.31 -8.72
N HIS A 214 20.26 -9.64 -9.11
CA HIS A 214 20.26 -8.18 -9.23
C HIS A 214 20.35 -7.50 -7.85
N ALA A 215 19.60 -7.98 -6.85
CA ALA A 215 19.69 -7.43 -5.49
C ALA A 215 21.10 -7.56 -4.90
N GLU A 216 21.76 -8.71 -5.12
CA GLU A 216 23.14 -8.92 -4.71
C GLU A 216 24.13 -8.04 -5.48
N HIS A 217 23.95 -7.90 -6.80
CA HIS A 217 24.78 -7.01 -7.63
C HIS A 217 24.73 -5.55 -7.17
N VAL A 218 23.55 -5.07 -6.76
CA VAL A 218 23.39 -3.71 -6.22
C VAL A 218 24.12 -3.59 -4.89
N ALA A 219 24.00 -4.56 -3.98
CA ALA A 219 24.73 -4.56 -2.71
C ALA A 219 26.25 -4.56 -2.94
N GLU A 220 26.74 -5.37 -3.88
CA GLU A 220 28.16 -5.40 -4.27
C GLU A 220 28.63 -4.06 -4.83
N THR A 221 27.79 -3.35 -5.58
CA THR A 221 28.12 -2.03 -6.09
C THR A 221 28.28 -1.01 -4.96
N PHE A 222 27.43 -1.07 -3.93
CA PHE A 222 27.60 -0.26 -2.73
C PHE A 222 28.86 -0.63 -1.94
N ARG A 223 29.16 -1.94 -1.79
CA ARG A 223 30.39 -2.40 -1.12
C ARG A 223 31.65 -1.92 -1.83
N ARG A 224 31.70 -2.01 -3.16
CA ARG A 224 32.82 -1.49 -3.97
C ARG A 224 33.00 0.02 -3.85
N ALA A 225 31.92 0.75 -3.57
CA ALA A 225 31.93 2.18 -3.28
C ALA A 225 32.27 2.51 -1.80
N GLY A 226 32.57 1.51 -0.97
CA GLY A 226 33.00 1.68 0.42
C GLY A 226 31.88 1.68 1.46
N TYR A 227 30.63 1.40 1.07
CA TYR A 227 29.51 1.33 2.01
C TYR A 227 29.36 -0.06 2.63
N GLN A 228 28.95 -0.11 3.89
CA GLN A 228 28.54 -1.35 4.55
C GLN A 228 27.18 -1.79 3.97
N ALA A 229 27.20 -2.76 3.06
CA ALA A 229 25.99 -3.18 2.34
C ALA A 229 25.81 -4.70 2.30
N ALA A 230 24.58 -5.15 2.48
CA ALA A 230 24.18 -6.55 2.41
C ALA A 230 22.92 -6.73 1.56
N SER A 231 22.68 -7.96 1.08
CA SER A 231 21.44 -8.37 0.42
C SER A 231 20.67 -9.37 1.28
N ILE A 232 19.35 -9.40 1.15
CA ILE A 232 18.50 -10.45 1.70
C ILE A 232 17.52 -10.98 0.64
N ASP A 233 17.37 -12.29 0.62
CA ASP A 233 16.43 -13.01 -0.25
C ASP A 233 15.87 -14.26 0.45
N GLY A 234 14.92 -14.93 -0.20
CA GLY A 234 14.15 -16.04 0.38
C GLY A 234 14.94 -17.32 0.65
N THR A 235 16.19 -17.41 0.17
CA THR A 235 17.07 -18.56 0.43
C THR A 235 17.86 -18.43 1.73
N LEU A 236 17.98 -17.21 2.28
CA LEU A 236 18.59 -17.00 3.59
C LEU A 236 17.71 -17.61 4.69
N ASP A 237 18.37 -18.25 5.65
CA ASP A 237 17.72 -18.72 6.86
C ASP A 237 17.14 -17.53 7.66
N PRO A 238 16.07 -17.77 8.47
CA PRO A 238 15.41 -16.71 9.21
C PRO A 238 16.31 -15.93 10.18
N GLU A 239 17.32 -16.57 10.76
CA GLU A 239 18.21 -15.96 11.75
C GLU A 239 19.18 -14.99 11.07
N SER A 240 19.86 -15.43 10.01
CA SER A 240 20.73 -14.57 9.19
C SER A 240 19.96 -13.37 8.62
N ARG A 241 18.72 -13.58 8.19
CA ARG A 241 17.85 -12.50 7.70
C ARG A 241 17.54 -11.50 8.81
N ALA A 242 17.14 -11.97 10.00
CA ALA A 242 16.87 -11.12 11.15
C ALA A 242 18.11 -10.34 11.59
N ALA A 243 19.28 -10.98 11.59
CA ALA A 243 20.56 -10.34 11.93
C ALA A 243 20.89 -9.16 10.99
N ARG A 244 20.76 -9.36 9.66
CA ARG A 244 21.01 -8.27 8.68
C ARG A 244 20.03 -7.12 8.81
N ILE A 245 18.76 -7.41 9.10
CA ILE A 245 17.73 -6.40 9.39
C ILE A 245 18.10 -5.62 10.65
N ALA A 246 18.53 -6.31 11.71
CA ALA A 246 18.96 -5.70 12.96
C ALA A 246 20.22 -4.85 12.79
N ASP A 247 21.19 -5.30 11.98
CA ASP A 247 22.40 -4.54 11.69
C ASP A 247 22.11 -3.24 10.92
N LEU A 248 21.13 -3.22 10.01
CA LEU A 248 20.62 -1.97 9.42
C LEU A 248 19.94 -1.09 10.49
N GLY A 249 19.11 -1.69 11.35
CA GLY A 249 18.44 -1.00 12.46
C GLY A 249 19.39 -0.37 13.48
N ALA A 250 20.58 -0.96 13.66
CA ALA A 250 21.64 -0.49 14.55
C ALA A 250 22.66 0.43 13.86
N GLY A 251 22.50 0.71 12.56
CA GLY A 251 23.43 1.55 11.79
C GLY A 251 24.78 0.89 11.46
N LYS A 252 24.93 -0.42 11.68
CA LYS A 252 26.12 -1.18 11.27
C LYS A 252 26.16 -1.41 9.76
N LEU A 253 24.99 -1.53 9.13
CA LEU A 253 24.84 -1.48 7.68
C LEU A 253 24.36 -0.10 7.26
N ASN A 254 24.90 0.41 6.16
CA ASN A 254 24.41 1.61 5.49
C ASN A 254 23.29 1.27 4.50
N VAL A 255 23.37 0.10 3.84
CA VAL A 255 22.43 -0.30 2.78
C VAL A 255 22.03 -1.78 2.95
N LEU A 256 20.74 -2.05 2.79
CA LEU A 256 20.21 -3.41 2.72
C LEU A 256 19.36 -3.55 1.46
N THR A 257 19.83 -4.33 0.49
CA THR A 257 19.06 -4.65 -0.72
C THR A 257 18.18 -5.86 -0.47
N SER A 258 17.06 -5.94 -1.19
CA SER A 258 16.17 -7.09 -1.06
C SER A 258 15.46 -7.43 -2.34
N CYS A 259 15.35 -8.74 -2.58
CA CYS A 259 14.42 -9.30 -3.53
C CYS A 259 13.16 -9.75 -2.77
N GLU A 260 12.05 -9.02 -2.90
CA GLU A 260 10.70 -9.40 -2.44
C GLU A 260 10.47 -9.51 -0.91
N ILE A 261 11.49 -9.33 -0.07
CA ILE A 261 11.39 -9.45 1.39
C ILE A 261 11.09 -8.11 2.06
N ILE A 262 11.86 -7.05 1.78
CA ILE A 262 11.67 -5.74 2.43
C ILE A 262 10.36 -5.08 2.03
N SER A 263 9.80 -5.46 0.87
CA SER A 263 8.48 -5.03 0.42
C SER A 263 7.38 -5.41 1.42
N GLU A 264 7.59 -6.44 2.26
CA GLU A 264 6.57 -7.02 3.12
C GLU A 264 7.12 -7.41 4.50
N GLY A 265 6.79 -6.60 5.52
CA GLY A 265 6.97 -6.99 6.92
C GLY A 265 8.24 -6.50 7.63
N THR A 266 9.12 -5.72 7.01
CA THR A 266 10.26 -5.14 7.74
C THR A 266 9.90 -3.78 8.34
N ASP A 267 10.12 -3.61 9.65
CA ASP A 267 9.94 -2.36 10.37
C ASP A 267 11.29 -1.83 10.86
N ILE A 268 11.84 -0.85 10.14
CA ILE A 268 13.15 -0.25 10.44
C ILE A 268 13.02 1.28 10.36
N PRO A 269 12.52 1.94 11.43
CA PRO A 269 12.23 3.38 11.40
C PRO A 269 13.45 4.27 11.09
N ILE A 270 14.65 3.84 11.49
CA ILE A 270 15.92 4.55 11.24
C ILE A 270 16.25 4.71 9.75
N VAL A 271 15.66 3.91 8.86
CA VAL A 271 15.90 4.01 7.41
C VAL A 271 15.49 5.40 6.92
N GLY A 272 16.48 6.18 6.49
CA GLY A 272 16.30 7.53 5.94
C GLY A 272 16.02 7.56 4.44
N ALA A 273 16.26 6.46 3.72
CA ALA A 273 16.10 6.41 2.27
C ALA A 273 15.54 5.07 1.75
N ALA A 274 14.69 5.12 0.73
CA ALA A 274 14.24 3.95 -0.04
C ALA A 274 14.69 4.09 -1.50
N ILE A 275 15.30 3.03 -2.04
CA ILE A 275 15.75 2.97 -3.44
C ILE A 275 14.84 2.01 -4.20
N LEU A 276 14.06 2.54 -5.14
CA LEU A 276 13.13 1.78 -5.96
C LEU A 276 13.83 1.37 -7.26
N LEU A 277 14.19 0.08 -7.33
CA LEU A 277 14.88 -0.53 -8.47
C LEU A 277 14.00 -1.52 -9.25
N ARG A 278 12.73 -1.63 -8.87
CA ARG A 278 11.73 -2.48 -9.54
C ARG A 278 10.59 -1.62 -10.09
N PRO A 279 10.39 -1.53 -11.41
CA PRO A 279 9.19 -0.89 -11.93
C PRO A 279 7.97 -1.73 -11.52
N THR A 280 6.86 -1.08 -11.20
CA THR A 280 5.60 -1.78 -10.89
C THR A 280 4.40 -1.13 -11.55
N GLN A 281 3.45 -1.95 -12.01
CA GLN A 281 2.12 -1.53 -12.43
C GLN A 281 1.16 -1.44 -11.25
N SER A 282 1.52 -2.00 -10.09
CA SER A 282 0.68 -2.01 -8.89
C SER A 282 0.92 -0.76 -8.02
N LEU A 283 -0.11 0.08 -7.92
CA LEU A 283 -0.11 1.20 -6.98
C LEU A 283 0.03 0.72 -5.53
N ALA A 284 -0.60 -0.40 -5.19
CA ALA A 284 -0.53 -1.01 -3.86
C ALA A 284 0.92 -1.31 -3.47
N LEU A 285 1.66 -1.97 -4.37
CA LEU A 285 3.05 -2.34 -4.14
C LEU A 285 3.94 -1.09 -4.03
N TYR A 286 3.75 -0.10 -4.89
CA TYR A 286 4.48 1.17 -4.84
C TYR A 286 4.31 1.88 -3.49
N LEU A 287 3.06 2.04 -3.02
CA LEU A 287 2.77 2.69 -1.74
C LEU A 287 3.25 1.86 -0.54
N GLN A 288 3.21 0.53 -0.62
CA GLN A 288 3.78 -0.33 0.42
C GLN A 288 5.30 -0.19 0.50
N GLN A 289 6.00 -0.22 -0.63
CA GLN A 289 7.46 -0.11 -0.69
C GLN A 289 7.94 1.25 -0.19
N GLY A 290 7.41 2.34 -0.73
CA GLY A 290 7.79 3.69 -0.31
C GLY A 290 7.33 4.02 1.11
N GLY A 291 6.09 3.65 1.46
CA GLY A 291 5.47 3.93 2.75
C GLY A 291 6.21 3.35 3.96
N ARG A 292 6.96 2.25 3.77
CA ARG A 292 7.76 1.64 4.86
C ARG A 292 8.88 2.55 5.35
N ALA A 293 9.47 3.34 4.45
CA ALA A 293 10.53 4.28 4.79
C ALA A 293 9.99 5.60 5.35
N LEU A 294 8.68 5.81 5.38
CA LEU A 294 8.08 7.05 5.91
C LEU A 294 7.91 7.04 7.43
N ARG A 295 8.32 5.99 8.15
CA ARG A 295 8.21 6.01 9.61
C ARG A 295 9.14 7.07 10.22
N PRO A 296 8.68 7.83 11.23
CA PRO A 296 9.50 8.82 11.91
C PRO A 296 10.56 8.12 12.77
N PHE A 297 11.69 8.80 12.96
CA PHE A 297 12.77 8.37 13.84
C PHE A 297 13.48 9.60 14.40
N PRO A 298 13.97 9.60 15.66
CA PRO A 298 14.71 10.73 16.20
C PRO A 298 15.89 11.14 15.29
N GLY A 299 15.97 12.43 14.93
CA GLY A 299 16.99 12.96 14.02
C GLY A 299 16.70 12.76 12.53
N LYS A 300 15.57 12.12 12.16
CA LYS A 300 15.14 12.00 10.77
C LYS A 300 14.20 13.13 10.40
N GLU A 301 14.71 14.10 9.67
CA GLU A 301 13.94 15.27 9.20
C GLU A 301 13.03 14.93 8.00
N ARG A 302 13.51 14.09 7.10
CA ARG A 302 12.80 13.67 5.88
C ARG A 302 13.21 12.26 5.45
N THR A 303 12.40 11.67 4.58
CA THR A 303 12.71 10.40 3.91
C THR A 303 13.10 10.66 2.46
N ILE A 304 14.22 10.14 2.01
CA ILE A 304 14.63 10.21 0.60
C ILE A 304 14.05 9.04 -0.18
N ILE A 305 13.37 9.29 -1.29
CA ILE A 305 12.90 8.25 -2.22
C ILE A 305 13.72 8.37 -3.50
N LEU A 306 14.52 7.37 -3.81
CA LEU A 306 15.29 7.30 -5.06
C LEU A 306 14.56 6.39 -6.04
N ASP A 307 13.79 6.97 -6.96
CA ASP A 307 13.01 6.26 -7.95
C ASP A 307 13.77 6.12 -9.27
N HIS A 308 14.44 4.98 -9.46
CA HIS A 308 15.22 4.70 -10.66
C HIS A 308 14.41 4.09 -11.80
N VAL A 309 13.10 3.89 -11.60
CA VAL A 309 12.28 3.04 -12.47
C VAL A 309 10.98 3.72 -12.90
N GLY A 310 10.83 5.01 -12.58
CA GLY A 310 9.72 5.84 -13.03
C GLY A 310 8.38 5.51 -12.36
N ASN A 311 8.41 4.91 -11.17
CA ASN A 311 7.20 4.60 -10.42
C ASN A 311 6.43 5.88 -10.02
N SER A 312 7.13 6.93 -9.60
CA SER A 312 6.57 8.24 -9.25
C SER A 312 5.91 8.93 -10.46
N ALA A 313 6.51 8.83 -11.64
CA ALA A 313 5.92 9.34 -12.88
C ALA A 313 4.63 8.61 -13.25
N ARG A 314 4.53 7.32 -12.94
CA ARG A 314 3.34 6.49 -13.21
C ARG A 314 2.24 6.64 -12.16
N HIS A 315 2.60 6.61 -10.89
CA HIS A 315 1.67 6.47 -9.76
C HIS A 315 1.44 7.76 -9.00
N GLY A 316 2.15 8.83 -9.35
CA GLY A 316 2.27 10.05 -8.56
C GLY A 316 3.22 9.88 -7.37
N LEU A 317 3.37 10.95 -6.59
CA LEU A 317 4.11 10.93 -5.33
C LEU A 317 3.40 10.08 -4.27
N LEU A 318 4.13 9.66 -3.24
CA LEU A 318 3.57 8.82 -2.16
C LEU A 318 2.44 9.53 -1.42
N GLU A 319 2.62 10.83 -1.19
CA GLU A 319 1.72 11.75 -0.48
C GLU A 319 0.61 12.33 -1.36
N THR A 320 0.59 12.03 -2.66
CA THR A 320 -0.46 12.52 -3.58
C THR A 320 -1.85 12.16 -3.03
N PRO A 321 -2.76 13.14 -2.86
CA PRO A 321 -4.14 12.85 -2.50
C PRO A 321 -4.79 11.91 -3.51
N ARG A 322 -5.62 10.97 -3.03
CA ARG A 322 -6.25 9.95 -3.89
C ARG A 322 -7.73 9.87 -3.57
N ASP A 323 -8.54 10.09 -4.59
CA ASP A 323 -9.99 9.94 -4.52
C ASP A 323 -10.35 8.48 -4.75
N TRP A 324 -10.60 7.76 -3.66
CA TRP A 324 -10.98 6.38 -3.71
C TRP A 324 -12.48 6.23 -3.96
N ALA A 325 -12.84 5.25 -4.79
CA ALA A 325 -14.21 4.82 -4.98
C ALA A 325 -14.31 3.32 -4.71
N LEU A 326 -15.28 2.94 -3.87
CA LEU A 326 -15.48 1.54 -3.48
C LEU A 326 -15.81 0.66 -4.70
N ASP A 327 -16.69 1.16 -5.57
CA ASP A 327 -17.14 0.50 -6.80
C ASP A 327 -16.50 1.12 -8.07
N ALA A 328 -15.22 1.49 -7.99
CA ALA A 328 -14.51 2.05 -9.14
C ALA A 328 -14.62 1.14 -10.38
N PRO A 329 -14.99 1.68 -11.56
CA PRO A 329 -15.06 0.91 -12.79
C PRO A 329 -13.65 0.44 -13.20
N LYS A 330 -13.60 -0.58 -14.06
CA LYS A 330 -12.33 -1.04 -14.63
C LYS A 330 -11.67 0.12 -15.39
N ARG A 331 -10.40 0.44 -15.08
CA ARG A 331 -9.62 1.36 -15.91
C ARG A 331 -9.49 0.79 -17.33
N THR A 332 -9.68 1.63 -18.34
CA THR A 332 -9.47 1.28 -19.75
C THR A 332 -7.99 1.45 -20.11
N ARG A 333 -7.51 0.79 -21.17
CA ARG A 333 -6.14 0.95 -21.70
C ARG A 333 -5.74 2.41 -21.95
N GLN A 334 -6.70 3.31 -22.22
CA GLN A 334 -6.46 4.75 -22.38
C GLN A 334 -6.15 5.44 -21.04
N THR A 335 -6.69 4.95 -19.92
CA THR A 335 -6.47 5.50 -18.56
C THR A 335 -5.38 4.78 -17.75
N GLU A 336 -4.88 3.63 -18.22
CA GLU A 336 -3.83 2.83 -17.55
C GLU A 336 -2.44 3.50 -17.61
N GLY A 337 -2.22 4.43 -18.54
CA GLY A 337 -0.98 5.19 -18.70
C GLY A 337 -1.00 6.62 -18.16
N GLU A 338 -2.16 7.09 -17.67
CA GLU A 338 -2.27 8.45 -17.12
C GLU A 338 -1.80 8.48 -15.67
N PRO A 339 -0.80 9.32 -15.33
CA PRO A 339 -0.37 9.53 -13.96
C PRO A 339 -1.56 9.90 -13.08
N ALA A 340 -1.65 9.33 -11.87
CA ALA A 340 -2.69 9.71 -10.90
C ALA A 340 -2.70 11.23 -10.62
N ALA A 341 -1.53 11.87 -10.71
CA ALA A 341 -1.34 13.30 -10.82
C ALA A 341 -0.08 13.57 -11.64
N PRO A 342 -0.03 14.64 -12.45
CA PRO A 342 1.20 15.01 -13.14
C PRO A 342 2.30 15.31 -12.12
N VAL A 343 3.51 14.83 -12.39
CA VAL A 343 4.71 15.17 -11.63
C VAL A 343 5.68 15.92 -12.53
N ARG A 344 6.54 16.74 -11.93
CA ARG A 344 7.62 17.46 -12.58
C ARG A 344 8.94 17.09 -11.92
N GLN A 345 9.98 16.88 -12.72
CA GLN A 345 11.35 16.78 -12.24
C GLN A 345 12.02 18.15 -12.31
N CYS A 346 12.72 18.56 -11.26
CA CYS A 346 13.42 19.83 -11.20
C CYS A 346 14.69 19.83 -12.05
N ASP A 347 14.90 20.90 -12.83
CA ASP A 347 16.05 21.07 -13.71
C ASP A 347 17.38 21.37 -13.00
N GLN A 348 17.33 21.80 -11.75
CA GLN A 348 18.51 22.09 -10.96
C GLN A 348 18.89 20.95 -10.01
N CYS A 349 17.96 20.49 -9.17
CA CYS A 349 18.27 19.51 -8.11
C CYS A 349 17.81 18.06 -8.41
N GLY A 350 17.05 17.83 -9.49
CA GLY A 350 16.55 16.50 -9.84
C GLY A 350 15.41 15.97 -8.96
N ALA A 351 14.91 16.76 -8.00
CA ALA A 351 13.75 16.41 -7.20
C ALA A 351 12.49 16.25 -8.06
N VAL A 352 11.69 15.23 -7.79
CA VAL A 352 10.38 14.99 -8.39
C VAL A 352 9.32 15.53 -7.44
N HIS A 353 8.47 16.44 -7.93
CA HIS A 353 7.44 17.08 -7.13
C HIS A 353 6.20 17.40 -7.99
N SER A 354 5.10 17.77 -7.34
CA SER A 354 3.91 18.29 -8.03
C SER A 354 4.24 19.57 -8.80
N PRO A 355 3.68 19.80 -10.01
CA PRO A 355 3.92 21.02 -10.78
C PRO A 355 3.69 22.28 -9.96
N ALA A 356 4.72 23.12 -9.88
CA ALA A 356 4.71 24.37 -9.14
C ALA A 356 5.54 25.43 -9.90
N PRO A 357 5.32 26.74 -9.65
CA PRO A 357 6.12 27.82 -10.24
C PRO A 357 7.60 27.78 -9.83
N GLU A 358 7.90 27.23 -8.65
CA GLU A 358 9.24 27.05 -8.11
C GLU A 358 9.42 25.62 -7.58
N CYS A 359 10.66 25.13 -7.57
CA CYS A 359 10.98 23.83 -7.00
C CYS A 359 10.92 23.89 -5.46
N PRO A 360 10.10 23.06 -4.78
CA PRO A 360 9.94 23.10 -3.33
C PRO A 360 11.19 22.64 -2.55
N GLU A 361 12.18 22.06 -3.24
CA GLU A 361 13.40 21.54 -2.62
C GLU A 361 14.62 22.47 -2.81
N CYS A 362 14.70 23.24 -3.90
CA CYS A 362 15.86 24.10 -4.19
C CYS A 362 15.54 25.54 -4.61
N GLY A 363 14.26 25.91 -4.73
CA GLY A 363 13.82 27.25 -5.11
C GLY A 363 13.99 27.60 -6.60
N PHE A 364 14.36 26.64 -7.45
CA PHE A 364 14.47 26.87 -8.90
C PHE A 364 13.15 27.35 -9.50
N ILE A 365 13.14 28.54 -10.10
CA ILE A 365 11.97 29.14 -10.74
C ILE A 365 11.85 28.61 -12.17
N TYR A 366 10.70 28.04 -12.51
CA TYR A 366 10.48 27.49 -13.84
C TYR A 366 10.13 28.59 -14.85
N PRO A 367 10.79 28.64 -16.02
CA PRO A 367 10.48 29.62 -17.04
C PRO A 367 9.05 29.41 -17.56
N VAL A 368 8.24 30.47 -17.49
CA VAL A 368 6.88 30.47 -18.05
C VAL A 368 6.99 30.56 -19.58
N GLN A 369 6.67 29.47 -20.29
CA GLN A 369 6.46 29.57 -21.73
C GLN A 369 5.17 30.36 -21.99
N ARG A 370 5.30 31.58 -22.53
CA ARG A 370 4.14 32.32 -23.06
C ARG A 370 3.58 31.49 -24.22
N ARG A 371 2.33 31.03 -24.12
CA ARG A 371 1.63 30.47 -25.27
C ARG A 371 1.41 31.59 -26.28
N GLU A 372 1.98 31.47 -27.46
CA GLU A 372 1.58 32.30 -28.60
C GLU A 372 0.11 31.96 -28.92
N ILE A 373 -0.75 32.97 -28.86
CA ILE A 373 -2.14 32.85 -29.28
C ILE A 373 -2.10 32.89 -30.81
N GLU A 374 -2.34 31.76 -31.46
CA GLU A 374 -2.57 31.73 -32.90
C GLU A 374 -3.93 32.39 -33.18
N GLU A 375 -3.91 33.66 -33.58
CA GLU A 375 -5.08 34.32 -34.15
C GLU A 375 -5.36 33.75 -35.53
N VAL A 376 -6.25 32.75 -35.59
CA VAL A 376 -6.77 32.26 -36.87
C VAL A 376 -7.81 33.26 -37.38
N ALA A 377 -7.55 33.88 -38.53
CA ALA A 377 -8.49 34.79 -39.18
C ALA A 377 -9.79 34.06 -39.56
N GLY A 378 -10.83 34.21 -38.74
CA GLY A 378 -12.15 33.65 -39.00
C GLY A 378 -12.80 34.32 -40.22
N ARG A 379 -12.91 33.61 -41.35
CA ARG A 379 -13.90 33.96 -42.37
C ARG A 379 -15.29 33.80 -41.75
N ARG A 380 -16.01 34.91 -41.55
CA ARG A 380 -17.45 34.87 -41.23
C ARG A 380 -18.14 34.06 -42.33
N PRO A 381 -18.90 32.99 -42.01
CA PRO A 381 -19.72 32.34 -43.01
C PRO A 381 -20.72 33.38 -43.53
N HIS A 382 -20.79 33.55 -44.85
CA HIS A 382 -21.78 34.41 -45.49
C HIS A 382 -23.17 34.09 -44.95
N GLY A 383 -23.86 35.13 -44.50
CA GLY A 383 -25.21 35.03 -43.94
C GLY A 383 -26.12 34.27 -44.88
N ARG A 384 -26.85 33.29 -44.31
CA ARG A 384 -28.04 32.75 -44.95
C ARG A 384 -29.00 33.90 -45.18
N GLN A 385 -29.29 34.21 -46.43
CA GLN A 385 -30.40 35.08 -46.79
C GLN A 385 -31.67 34.48 -46.20
N ALA A 386 -32.37 35.28 -45.40
CA ALA A 386 -33.69 34.99 -44.90
C ALA A 386 -34.64 34.78 -46.08
N GLY A 387 -35.40 33.68 -46.03
CA GLY A 387 -36.44 33.38 -47.00
C GLY A 387 -37.54 34.44 -46.97
N SER A 388 -37.71 35.13 -48.09
CA SER A 388 -38.93 35.88 -48.41
C SER A 388 -39.66 35.17 -49.56
N ARG A 389 -40.67 34.36 -49.24
CA ARG A 389 -41.80 34.16 -50.17
C ARG A 389 -43.11 34.21 -49.38
N CYS A 390 -43.83 35.28 -49.68
CA CYS A 390 -45.24 35.51 -49.40
C CYS A 390 -46.12 34.59 -50.26
N ARG A 391 -47.29 34.30 -49.67
CA ARG A 391 -48.53 33.68 -50.18
C ARG A 391 -48.58 32.16 -50.25
#